data_AF-A0A848RKL6-F1
#
_entry.id   AF-A0A848RKL6-F1
#
_cell.length_a   1.000
_cell.length_b   1.000
_cell.length_c   1.000
_cell.angle_alpha   90.00
_cell.angle_beta   90.00
_cell.angle_gamma   90.00
#
_symmetry.space_group_name_H-M   'P 1'
#
loop_
_entity.id
_entity.type
_entity.pdbx_description
1 polymer ?
#
loop_
_entity_poly.entity_id
_entity_poly.type
_entity_poly.pdbx_seq_one_letter_code
_entity_poly.pdbx_strand_id
1 'polypeptide(L)'
;MYYKSYSNPIITNYRYTHNGDRISNKIESERHQVANSCVPLNELPDSKLGVVVKFGSQTLVEVRSEEEEITADKFYVDYTNGFIYLNQSLNGKEISVSYNGMGVAYFPASRVWLKVDDSNRVILTLADIEGKISEYNSLASQQESFVNRSNDIVEKLNASNDKGQKIVKDLNSTIDNAIGITEELKASPIVQNIQNAKEINSKLEANVTKAESTNATSNNIIQQMTKLKSDVSEQNTLVSSNIEKAKQAKTDLDKSISSSSASKKALDSSISNANVIKSNLDNSVVNARNSKDSLDSSVHNASTSLGDLQTQNAKAQEAISNLSSGNARAEKNVADLTSNSATAESKNNDLKESIANANLIKPALEEMNNIANTTLTNLINQNDDAGRNIPTLQNTNAEAITLNENMTKLNKDLSALNTDAKQTKSTLDSSNQDAKSTDNNLVQNLNEAKESIKKLDEVIASADLSQYVTDPKLNNALEKYVLASDIVLASTEEVVALV
;
A
#
# COMPACT_ATOMS: atom_id res chain seq x y z
N MET A 1 -181.76 -11.54 45.56
CA MET A 1 -183.07 -10.99 45.99
C MET A 1 -182.84 -10.20 47.28
N TYR A 2 -182.53 -8.90 47.16
CA TYR A 2 -182.34 -8.04 48.34
C TYR A 2 -183.68 -7.42 48.72
N TYR A 3 -184.15 -7.70 49.93
CA TYR A 3 -185.29 -6.99 50.51
C TYR A 3 -184.91 -5.51 50.67
N LYS A 4 -185.50 -4.63 49.86
CA LYS A 4 -185.40 -3.18 50.09
C LYS A 4 -186.15 -2.88 51.39
N SER A 5 -185.38 -2.57 52.44
CA SER A 5 -185.91 -2.06 53.71
C SER A 5 -186.88 -0.90 53.46
N TYR A 6 -187.96 -0.83 54.23
CA TYR A 6 -188.95 0.25 54.20
C TYR A 6 -188.41 1.54 54.86
N SER A 7 -187.15 1.91 54.58
CA SER A 7 -186.40 2.97 55.27
C SER A 7 -186.96 4.38 55.04
N ASN A 8 -187.67 4.60 53.94
CA ASN A 8 -188.39 5.84 53.66
C ASN A 8 -189.87 5.52 53.42
N PRO A 9 -190.76 5.57 54.44
CA PRO A 9 -192.19 5.38 54.26
C PRO A 9 -192.85 6.58 53.56
N ILE A 10 -194.04 6.39 52.99
CA ILE A 10 -194.97 7.50 52.73
C ILE A 10 -195.59 7.84 54.07
N ILE A 11 -195.59 9.12 54.45
CA ILE A 11 -196.06 9.57 55.77
C ILE A 11 -197.34 10.38 55.58
N THR A 12 -198.47 9.80 55.98
CA THR A 12 -199.77 10.51 55.99
C THR A 12 -200.04 11.07 57.38
N ASN A 13 -199.86 12.38 57.51
CA ASN A 13 -200.13 13.11 58.74
C ASN A 13 -201.59 13.54 58.78
N TYR A 14 -202.46 12.65 59.28
CA TYR A 14 -203.85 12.97 59.57
C TYR A 14 -203.99 13.94 60.75
N ARG A 15 -205.07 14.72 60.76
CA ARG A 15 -205.51 15.54 61.89
C ARG A 15 -206.36 14.71 62.85
N TYR A 16 -206.14 14.92 64.15
CA TYR A 16 -206.84 14.21 65.22
C TYR A 16 -207.35 15.19 66.28
N THR A 17 -208.47 14.86 66.94
CA THR A 17 -208.89 15.47 68.21
C THR A 17 -207.86 15.17 69.31
N HIS A 18 -207.97 15.89 70.43
CA HIS A 18 -207.22 15.57 71.65
C HIS A 18 -207.50 14.13 72.18
N ASN A 19 -208.63 13.52 71.80
CA ASN A 19 -209.00 12.17 72.22
C ASN A 19 -208.54 11.07 71.23
N GLY A 20 -207.86 11.44 70.14
CA GLY A 20 -207.33 10.49 69.14
C GLY A 20 -208.27 10.14 67.98
N ASP A 21 -209.50 10.66 67.96
CA ASP A 21 -210.41 10.51 66.81
C ASP A 21 -210.00 11.43 65.66
N ARG A 22 -210.07 10.95 64.40
CA ARG A 22 -209.75 11.77 63.22
C ARG A 22 -210.71 12.95 63.10
N ILE A 23 -210.18 14.12 62.74
CA ILE A 23 -210.97 15.31 62.41
C ILE A 23 -210.81 15.73 60.96
N SER A 24 -211.87 16.31 60.44
CA SER A 24 -212.00 16.77 59.07
C SER A 24 -212.34 18.26 59.13
N ASN A 25 -211.43 19.13 58.70
CA ASN A 25 -211.60 20.58 58.76
C ASN A 25 -212.12 21.09 57.42
N LYS A 26 -213.18 21.91 57.42
CA LYS A 26 -213.74 22.44 56.18
C LYS A 26 -212.77 23.40 55.49
N ILE A 27 -212.37 23.05 54.28
CA ILE A 27 -211.60 23.88 53.36
C ILE A 27 -212.59 24.36 52.30
N GLU A 28 -212.79 25.68 52.23
CA GLU A 28 -213.74 26.29 51.29
C GLU A 28 -213.02 26.99 50.15
N SER A 29 -213.49 26.71 48.92
CA SER A 29 -213.06 27.37 47.68
C SER A 29 -211.55 27.34 47.39
N GLU A 30 -210.90 26.21 47.67
CA GLU A 30 -209.52 25.96 47.24
C GLU A 30 -209.44 26.00 45.71
N ARG A 31 -208.55 26.81 45.16
CA ARG A 31 -208.44 27.05 43.73
C ARG A 31 -207.28 26.27 43.14
N HIS A 32 -207.55 25.54 42.07
CA HIS A 32 -206.53 24.82 41.32
C HIS A 32 -206.72 24.98 39.82
N GLN A 33 -205.61 25.06 39.11
CA GLN A 33 -205.59 24.85 37.68
C GLN A 33 -205.51 23.36 37.40
N VAL A 34 -206.43 22.83 36.59
CA VAL A 34 -206.45 21.41 36.21
C VAL A 34 -205.29 21.12 35.27
N ALA A 35 -204.48 20.09 35.58
CA ALA A 35 -203.36 19.65 34.76
C ALA A 35 -203.42 18.14 34.57
N ASN A 36 -203.31 17.67 33.32
CA ASN A 36 -203.41 16.26 32.95
C ASN A 36 -204.67 15.55 33.49
N SER A 37 -205.81 16.23 33.36
CA SER A 37 -207.15 15.79 33.79
C SER A 37 -207.25 15.59 35.31
N CYS A 38 -206.35 16.23 36.06
CA CYS A 38 -206.13 15.97 37.48
C CYS A 38 -205.87 17.27 38.24
N VAL A 39 -206.20 17.28 39.52
CA VAL A 39 -205.86 18.34 40.49
C VAL A 39 -205.37 17.67 41.78
N PRO A 40 -204.15 17.96 42.26
CA PRO A 40 -203.77 17.66 43.65
C PRO A 40 -204.44 18.66 44.59
N LEU A 41 -205.09 18.15 45.63
CA LEU A 41 -205.55 18.94 46.76
C LEU A 41 -204.41 19.11 47.78
N ASN A 42 -204.39 20.23 48.52
CA ASN A 42 -203.37 20.41 49.56
C ASN A 42 -203.56 19.46 50.76
N GLU A 43 -204.77 18.91 50.95
CA GLU A 43 -205.08 17.90 51.96
C GLU A 43 -205.93 16.76 51.40
N LEU A 44 -205.80 15.57 52.01
CA LEU A 44 -206.65 14.42 51.74
C LEU A 44 -208.10 14.74 52.12
N PRO A 45 -209.07 14.61 51.21
CA PRO A 45 -210.47 14.88 51.52
C PRO A 45 -211.12 13.77 52.36
N ASP A 46 -212.15 14.11 53.14
CA ASP A 46 -212.96 13.14 53.87
C ASP A 46 -214.09 12.58 52.99
N SER A 47 -213.97 11.30 52.64
CA SER A 47 -214.93 10.55 51.82
C SER A 47 -216.34 10.49 52.41
N LYS A 48 -216.49 10.64 53.73
CA LYS A 48 -217.81 10.66 54.41
C LYS A 48 -218.56 11.97 54.21
N LEU A 49 -217.82 13.08 54.06
CA LEU A 49 -218.37 14.43 53.90
C LEU A 49 -218.41 14.87 52.43
N GLY A 50 -217.62 14.20 51.58
CA GLY A 50 -217.56 14.42 50.14
C GLY A 50 -216.78 15.68 49.74
N VAL A 51 -216.70 15.88 48.43
CA VAL A 51 -216.11 17.05 47.81
C VAL A 51 -217.17 17.76 46.96
N VAL A 52 -217.13 19.09 46.93
CA VAL A 52 -217.93 19.93 46.05
C VAL A 52 -216.98 20.64 45.09
N VAL A 53 -217.01 20.27 43.81
CA VAL A 53 -216.27 20.99 42.76
C VAL A 53 -217.21 21.93 42.02
N LYS A 54 -216.77 23.17 41.82
CA LYS A 54 -217.46 24.18 41.02
C LYS A 54 -216.58 24.66 39.87
N PHE A 55 -217.20 24.78 38.71
CA PHE A 55 -216.62 25.39 37.52
C PHE A 55 -217.51 26.57 37.10
N GLY A 56 -217.02 27.79 37.31
CA GLY A 56 -217.84 29.00 37.19
C GLY A 56 -219.03 28.97 38.17
N SER A 57 -220.25 29.12 37.63
CA SER A 57 -221.51 28.99 38.39
C SER A 57 -222.04 27.55 38.44
N GLN A 58 -221.49 26.62 37.64
CA GLN A 58 -221.92 25.23 37.61
C GLN A 58 -221.27 24.45 38.76
N THR A 59 -222.06 23.69 39.51
CA THR A 59 -221.54 22.68 40.45
C THR A 59 -221.48 21.36 39.70
N LEU A 60 -220.31 20.73 39.66
CA LEU A 60 -220.11 19.44 39.03
C LEU A 60 -220.64 18.32 39.94
N VAL A 61 -220.94 17.15 39.38
CA VAL A 61 -221.47 16.00 40.10
C VAL A 61 -220.35 15.00 40.41
N GLU A 62 -220.22 14.61 41.67
CA GLU A 62 -219.26 13.57 42.06
C GLU A 62 -219.75 12.19 41.58
N VAL A 63 -218.93 11.49 40.81
CA VAL A 63 -219.11 10.06 40.54
C VAL A 63 -218.32 9.23 41.53
N ARG A 64 -219.00 8.28 42.18
CA ARG A 64 -218.45 7.42 43.24
C ARG A 64 -218.19 5.98 42.79
N SER A 65 -218.33 5.71 41.49
CA SER A 65 -217.89 4.46 40.85
C SER A 65 -216.78 4.78 39.86
N GLU A 66 -215.69 4.02 39.89
CA GLU A 66 -214.56 4.17 38.97
C GLU A 66 -214.90 3.70 37.54
N GLU A 67 -215.97 2.90 37.39
CA GLU A 67 -216.46 2.44 36.08
C GLU A 67 -217.40 3.45 35.39
N GLU A 68 -217.74 4.57 36.04
CA GLU A 68 -218.62 5.59 35.45
C GLU A 68 -217.81 6.65 34.68
N GLU A 69 -218.16 6.87 33.40
CA GLU A 69 -217.44 7.81 32.55
C GLU A 69 -217.55 9.26 33.09
N ILE A 70 -216.39 9.89 33.32
CA ILE A 70 -216.27 11.27 33.81
C ILE A 70 -216.58 12.24 32.65
N THR A 71 -217.86 12.51 32.42
CA THR A 71 -218.34 13.55 31.50
C THR A 71 -217.97 14.96 32.01
N ALA A 72 -218.11 15.99 31.16
CA ALA A 72 -217.65 17.35 31.46
C ALA A 72 -218.35 18.03 32.67
N ASP A 73 -219.51 17.52 33.06
CA ASP A 73 -220.30 17.92 34.23
C ASP A 73 -220.01 17.07 35.49
N LYS A 74 -219.13 16.08 35.40
CA LYS A 74 -218.80 15.12 36.46
C LYS A 74 -217.32 15.17 36.88
N PHE A 75 -217.02 14.63 38.06
CA PHE A 75 -215.64 14.42 38.56
C PHE A 75 -215.55 13.20 39.48
N TYR A 76 -214.38 12.57 39.53
CA TYR A 76 -214.04 11.52 40.50
C TYR A 76 -213.00 12.07 41.49
N VAL A 77 -212.96 11.52 42.71
CA VAL A 77 -211.99 11.90 43.75
C VAL A 77 -211.29 10.66 44.28
N ASP A 78 -209.96 10.63 44.13
CA ASP A 78 -209.11 9.73 44.89
C ASP A 78 -208.91 10.32 46.30
N TYR A 79 -209.78 9.89 47.21
CA TYR A 79 -209.72 10.23 48.63
C TYR A 79 -208.49 9.66 49.36
N THR A 80 -207.79 8.68 48.77
CA THR A 80 -206.60 8.06 49.37
C THR A 80 -205.36 8.93 49.17
N ASN A 81 -205.21 9.49 47.98
CA ASN A 81 -204.04 10.29 47.59
C ASN A 81 -204.32 11.80 47.49
N GLY A 82 -205.59 12.22 47.59
CA GLY A 82 -205.98 13.63 47.59
C GLY A 82 -206.03 14.24 46.19
N PHE A 83 -206.42 13.47 45.19
CA PHE A 83 -206.52 13.94 43.81
C PHE A 83 -207.98 14.01 43.33
N ILE A 84 -208.29 15.02 42.54
CA ILE A 84 -209.56 15.11 41.81
C ILE A 84 -209.28 14.88 40.33
N TYR A 85 -209.98 13.92 39.75
CA TYR A 85 -209.94 13.58 38.34
C TYR A 85 -211.16 14.17 37.64
N LEU A 86 -210.89 14.90 36.56
CA LEU A 86 -211.84 15.73 35.83
C LEU A 86 -211.78 15.39 34.34
N ASN A 87 -212.84 15.69 33.61
CA ASN A 87 -212.80 15.51 32.17
C ASN A 87 -211.68 16.35 31.52
N GLN A 88 -210.98 15.79 30.54
CA GLN A 88 -209.84 16.43 29.87
C GLN A 88 -210.15 17.80 29.25
N SER A 89 -211.42 18.09 28.94
CA SER A 89 -211.87 19.41 28.45
C SER A 89 -211.67 20.55 29.46
N LEU A 90 -211.53 20.23 30.75
CA LEU A 90 -211.25 21.19 31.82
C LEU A 90 -209.74 21.47 32.03
N ASN A 91 -208.85 20.84 31.26
CA ASN A 91 -207.40 21.09 31.37
C ASN A 91 -207.03 22.56 31.12
N GLY A 92 -206.11 23.06 31.95
CA GLY A 92 -205.69 24.46 31.98
C GLY A 92 -206.75 25.44 32.53
N LYS A 93 -207.96 24.98 32.87
CA LYS A 93 -209.00 25.80 33.51
C LYS A 93 -208.81 25.82 35.02
N GLU A 94 -209.28 26.89 35.66
CA GLU A 94 -209.37 26.98 37.12
C GLU A 94 -210.71 26.41 37.60
N ILE A 95 -210.65 25.54 38.60
CA ILE A 95 -211.81 25.05 39.34
C ILE A 95 -211.71 25.48 40.81
N SER A 96 -212.87 25.57 41.47
CA SER A 96 -212.97 25.83 42.90
C SER A 96 -213.47 24.59 43.61
N VAL A 97 -212.71 24.10 44.58
CA VAL A 97 -212.97 22.86 45.31
C VAL A 97 -213.28 23.21 46.76
N SER A 98 -214.35 22.63 47.32
CA SER A 98 -214.65 22.74 48.74
C SER A 98 -214.88 21.35 49.32
N TYR A 99 -214.17 21.02 50.41
CA TYR A 99 -214.17 19.69 51.01
C TYR A 99 -213.81 19.79 52.50
N ASN A 100 -213.73 18.66 53.20
CA ASN A 100 -213.18 18.64 54.55
C ASN A 100 -211.83 17.92 54.52
N GLY A 101 -210.75 18.65 54.76
CA GLY A 101 -209.37 18.15 54.74
C GLY A 101 -209.03 17.40 56.02
N MET A 102 -208.48 16.20 55.86
CA MET A 102 -208.09 15.29 56.95
C MET A 102 -206.59 15.36 57.28
N GLY A 103 -205.78 16.14 56.57
CA GLY A 103 -204.30 16.14 56.66
C GLY A 103 -203.61 15.80 55.33
N VAL A 104 -202.28 15.65 55.33
CA VAL A 104 -201.47 15.57 54.09
C VAL A 104 -200.56 14.33 54.03
N ALA A 105 -200.28 13.83 52.82
CA ALA A 105 -199.36 12.72 52.56
C ALA A 105 -198.02 13.22 51.98
N TYR A 106 -196.91 12.87 52.62
CA TYR A 106 -195.56 13.19 52.17
C TYR A 106 -194.89 12.00 51.47
N PHE A 107 -194.36 12.25 50.27
CA PHE A 107 -193.61 11.28 49.47
C PHE A 107 -192.11 11.58 49.53
N PRO A 108 -191.25 10.65 49.98
CA PRO A 108 -189.80 10.87 50.00
C PRO A 108 -189.23 10.86 48.58
N ALA A 109 -188.22 11.70 48.31
CA ALA A 109 -187.63 11.88 46.97
C ALA A 109 -187.14 10.57 46.31
N SER A 110 -186.69 9.59 47.11
CA SER A 110 -186.31 8.23 46.64
C SER A 110 -187.49 7.35 46.18
N ARG A 111 -188.74 7.77 46.41
CA ARG A 111 -189.96 7.16 45.86
C ARG A 111 -190.58 7.96 44.72
N VAL A 112 -190.11 9.18 44.45
CA VAL A 112 -190.51 9.94 43.27
C VAL A 112 -189.64 9.47 42.11
N TRP A 113 -190.22 8.63 41.26
CA TRP A 113 -189.53 8.02 40.12
C TRP A 113 -189.57 8.97 38.94
N LEU A 114 -188.39 9.33 38.43
CA LEU A 114 -188.26 10.18 37.24
C LEU A 114 -188.09 9.34 35.96
N LYS A 115 -187.59 8.10 36.10
CA LYS A 115 -187.50 7.15 34.99
C LYS A 115 -187.52 5.69 35.47
N VAL A 116 -188.31 4.88 34.77
CA VAL A 116 -188.23 3.41 34.80
C VAL A 116 -187.60 2.90 33.50
N ASP A 117 -187.06 1.68 33.52
CA ASP A 117 -186.65 0.96 32.31
C ASP A 117 -187.82 0.21 31.66
N ASP A 118 -187.58 -0.37 30.48
CA ASP A 118 -188.57 -1.14 29.71
C ASP A 118 -189.06 -2.42 30.43
N SER A 119 -188.48 -2.75 31.58
CA SER A 119 -188.91 -3.83 32.49
C SER A 119 -189.65 -3.30 33.73
N ASN A 120 -190.13 -2.04 33.69
CA ASN A 120 -190.78 -1.32 34.79
C ASN A 120 -189.94 -1.21 36.08
N ARG A 121 -188.61 -1.29 36.00
CA ARG A 121 -187.72 -1.10 37.16
C ARG A 121 -187.28 0.35 37.25
N VAL A 122 -187.32 0.90 38.46
CA VAL A 122 -186.86 2.27 38.74
C VAL A 122 -185.35 2.38 38.51
N ILE A 123 -184.95 3.24 37.58
CA ILE A 123 -183.54 3.52 37.26
C ILE A 123 -183.12 4.95 37.57
N LEU A 124 -184.08 5.84 37.85
CA LEU A 124 -183.82 7.20 38.30
C LEU A 124 -184.93 7.70 39.23
N THR A 125 -184.53 8.15 40.41
CA THR A 125 -185.36 8.83 41.41
C THR A 125 -184.91 10.29 41.56
N LEU A 126 -185.74 11.11 42.21
CA LEU A 126 -185.36 12.51 42.49
C LEU A 126 -184.11 12.61 43.38
N ALA A 127 -183.94 11.68 44.32
CA ALA A 127 -182.75 11.62 45.19
C ALA A 127 -181.44 11.37 44.43
N ASP A 128 -181.49 10.65 43.30
CA ASP A 128 -180.31 10.40 42.45
C ASP A 128 -179.82 11.67 41.73
N ILE A 129 -180.71 12.66 41.54
CA ILE A 129 -180.37 13.98 40.97
C ILE A 129 -179.73 14.87 42.04
N GLU A 130 -180.27 14.87 43.26
CA GLU A 130 -179.70 15.62 44.39
C GLU A 130 -178.25 15.19 44.68
N GLY A 131 -177.98 13.89 44.65
CA GLY A 131 -176.62 13.35 44.78
C GLY A 131 -175.63 13.88 43.72
N LYS A 132 -176.06 13.93 42.46
CA LYS A 132 -175.23 14.43 41.34
C LYS A 132 -174.94 15.93 41.41
N ILE A 133 -175.88 16.73 41.92
CA ILE A 133 -175.67 18.16 42.14
C ILE A 133 -174.60 18.39 43.22
N SER A 134 -174.61 17.58 44.29
CA SER A 134 -173.57 17.61 45.33
C SER A 134 -172.19 17.22 44.78
N GLU A 135 -172.12 16.18 43.96
CA GLU A 135 -170.89 15.73 43.27
C GLU A 135 -170.31 16.82 42.35
N TYR A 136 -171.15 17.48 41.56
CA TYR A 136 -170.73 18.56 40.65
C TYR A 136 -170.09 19.74 41.41
N ASN A 137 -170.68 20.16 42.52
CA ASN A 137 -170.12 21.23 43.36
C ASN A 137 -168.76 20.83 43.97
N SER A 138 -168.57 19.56 44.33
CA SER A 138 -167.26 19.06 44.80
C SER A 138 -166.19 19.10 43.71
N LEU A 139 -166.55 18.78 42.45
CA LEU A 139 -165.63 18.88 41.31
C LEU A 139 -165.19 20.33 41.03
N ALA A 140 -166.12 21.29 41.11
CA ALA A 140 -165.82 22.71 40.89
C ALA A 140 -164.74 23.24 41.85
N SER A 141 -164.83 22.92 43.14
CA SER A 141 -163.81 23.31 44.13
C SER A 141 -162.46 22.62 43.89
N GLN A 142 -162.45 21.38 43.41
CA GLN A 142 -161.20 20.72 43.01
C GLN A 142 -160.53 21.42 41.83
N GLN A 143 -161.31 21.86 40.83
CA GLN A 143 -160.81 22.59 39.66
C GLN A 143 -160.12 23.91 40.06
N GLU A 144 -160.70 24.68 40.98
CA GLU A 144 -160.10 25.90 41.52
C GLU A 144 -158.75 25.62 42.24
N SER A 145 -158.69 24.54 43.01
CA SER A 145 -157.43 24.11 43.67
C SER A 145 -156.33 23.74 42.68
N PHE A 146 -156.69 23.12 41.53
CA PHE A 146 -155.74 22.80 40.46
C PHE A 146 -155.23 24.05 39.75
N VAL A 147 -156.09 25.04 39.47
CA VAL A 147 -155.69 26.32 38.85
C VAL A 147 -154.67 27.06 39.73
N ASN A 148 -154.96 27.19 41.03
CA ASN A 148 -154.05 27.84 41.98
C ASN A 148 -152.69 27.14 42.06
N ARG A 149 -152.68 25.79 42.08
CA ARG A 149 -151.45 25.00 42.06
C ARG A 149 -150.69 25.12 40.74
N SER A 150 -151.38 25.27 39.61
CA SER A 150 -150.74 25.49 38.31
C SER A 150 -150.05 26.85 38.23
N ASN A 151 -150.65 27.89 38.81
CA ASN A 151 -150.04 29.23 38.83
C ASN A 151 -148.75 29.28 39.67
N ASP A 152 -148.76 28.68 40.87
CA ASP A 152 -147.57 28.54 41.72
C ASP A 152 -146.41 27.79 41.01
N ILE A 153 -146.73 26.77 40.21
CA ILE A 153 -145.75 26.05 39.39
C ILE A 153 -145.16 26.97 38.31
N VAL A 154 -145.98 27.76 37.61
CA VAL A 154 -145.52 28.69 36.56
C VAL A 154 -144.61 29.78 37.12
N GLU A 155 -144.96 30.37 38.27
CA GLU A 155 -144.10 31.36 38.94
C GLU A 155 -142.73 30.77 39.33
N LYS A 156 -142.72 29.56 39.90
CA LYS A 156 -141.47 28.85 40.23
C LYS A 156 -140.64 28.51 39.00
N LEU A 157 -141.28 28.14 37.89
CA LEU A 157 -140.60 27.83 36.63
C LEU A 157 -139.92 29.09 36.06
N ASN A 158 -140.62 30.22 36.03
CA ASN A 158 -140.09 31.50 35.56
C ASN A 158 -138.92 31.97 36.44
N ALA A 159 -139.06 31.94 37.77
CA ALA A 159 -137.99 32.29 38.70
C ALA A 159 -136.76 31.36 38.59
N SER A 160 -136.96 30.10 38.16
CA SER A 160 -135.86 29.17 37.86
C SER A 160 -135.20 29.45 36.50
N ASN A 161 -135.98 29.84 35.49
CA ASN A 161 -135.48 30.23 34.18
C ASN A 161 -134.61 31.50 34.27
N ASP A 162 -135.05 32.52 35.02
CA ASP A 162 -134.30 33.77 35.20
C ASP A 162 -132.94 33.53 35.88
N LYS A 163 -132.90 32.62 36.86
CA LYS A 163 -131.65 32.14 37.47
C LYS A 163 -130.76 31.45 36.44
N GLY A 164 -131.32 30.59 35.58
CA GLY A 164 -130.60 29.92 34.49
C GLY A 164 -129.98 30.92 33.51
N GLN A 165 -130.75 31.92 33.08
CA GLN A 165 -130.27 32.98 32.18
C GLN A 165 -129.14 33.81 32.83
N LYS A 166 -129.24 34.12 34.12
CA LYS A 166 -128.17 34.78 34.86
C LYS A 166 -126.88 33.94 34.89
N ILE A 167 -126.99 32.64 35.20
CA ILE A 167 -125.85 31.72 35.23
C ILE A 167 -125.14 31.67 33.86
N VAL A 168 -125.89 31.61 32.76
CA VAL A 168 -125.31 31.64 31.40
C VAL A 168 -124.54 32.94 31.14
N LYS A 169 -125.08 34.09 31.57
CA LYS A 169 -124.39 35.38 31.43
C LYS A 169 -123.09 35.44 32.24
N ASP A 170 -123.13 34.98 33.49
CA ASP A 170 -121.97 34.98 34.40
C ASP A 170 -120.87 34.01 33.90
N LEU A 171 -121.25 32.86 33.33
CA LEU A 171 -120.34 31.91 32.68
C LEU A 171 -119.66 32.50 31.44
N ASN A 172 -120.42 33.15 30.54
CA ASN A 172 -119.86 33.77 29.34
C ASN A 172 -118.84 34.86 29.71
N SER A 173 -119.17 35.74 30.66
CA SER A 173 -118.21 36.75 31.16
C SER A 173 -116.95 36.13 31.78
N THR A 174 -117.07 34.95 32.39
CA THR A 174 -115.91 34.22 32.95
C THR A 174 -115.04 33.64 31.84
N ILE A 175 -115.64 33.12 30.77
CA ILE A 175 -114.93 32.62 29.58
C ILE A 175 -114.20 33.75 28.88
N ASP A 176 -114.85 34.90 28.65
CA ASP A 176 -114.24 36.07 28.00
C ASP A 176 -113.03 36.57 28.80
N ASN A 177 -113.13 36.63 30.13
CA ASN A 177 -112.02 36.99 31.02
C ASN A 177 -110.86 35.97 30.91
N ALA A 178 -111.15 34.66 30.86
CA ALA A 178 -110.14 33.62 30.72
C ALA A 178 -109.43 33.66 29.34
N ILE A 179 -110.16 33.98 28.28
CA ILE A 179 -109.59 34.21 26.94
C ILE A 179 -108.68 35.45 26.96
N GLY A 180 -109.14 36.56 27.56
CA GLY A 180 -108.34 37.77 27.72
C GLY A 180 -107.02 37.52 28.46
N ILE A 181 -107.07 36.85 29.62
CA ILE A 181 -105.89 36.43 30.40
C ILE A 181 -104.96 35.53 29.56
N THR A 182 -105.51 34.66 28.71
CA THR A 182 -104.71 33.76 27.85
C THR A 182 -103.97 34.53 26.75
N GLU A 183 -104.60 35.52 26.11
CA GLU A 183 -103.94 36.38 25.12
C GLU A 183 -102.94 37.34 25.77
N GLU A 184 -103.24 37.88 26.95
CA GLU A 184 -102.27 38.64 27.75
C GLU A 184 -101.07 37.78 28.15
N LEU A 185 -101.25 36.51 28.50
CA LEU A 185 -100.17 35.57 28.78
C LEU A 185 -99.32 35.26 27.53
N LYS A 186 -99.92 35.16 26.34
CA LYS A 186 -99.17 34.99 25.07
C LYS A 186 -98.39 36.25 24.69
N ALA A 187 -98.98 37.43 24.89
CA ALA A 187 -98.34 38.72 24.64
C ALA A 187 -97.33 39.11 25.74
N SER A 188 -97.39 38.46 26.91
CA SER A 188 -96.51 38.72 28.05
C SER A 188 -95.05 38.44 27.71
N PRO A 189 -94.11 39.28 28.19
CA PRO A 189 -92.68 39.03 28.10
C PRO A 189 -92.25 37.67 28.65
N ILE A 190 -93.04 37.02 29.52
CA ILE A 190 -92.74 35.71 30.11
C ILE A 190 -92.56 34.62 29.04
N VAL A 191 -93.43 34.56 28.03
CA VAL A 191 -93.34 33.54 26.96
C VAL A 191 -92.08 33.76 26.12
N GLN A 192 -91.80 35.02 25.76
CA GLN A 192 -90.57 35.38 25.05
C GLN A 192 -89.32 35.09 25.89
N ASN A 193 -89.35 35.35 27.20
CA ASN A 193 -88.25 35.06 28.11
C ASN A 193 -87.97 33.55 28.22
N ILE A 194 -89.00 32.70 28.25
CA ILE A 194 -88.84 31.24 28.21
C ILE A 194 -88.19 30.80 26.88
N GLN A 195 -88.60 31.38 25.76
CA GLN A 195 -88.01 31.06 24.46
C GLN A 195 -86.54 31.53 24.37
N ASN A 196 -86.25 32.75 24.83
CA ASN A 196 -84.88 33.28 24.94
C ASN A 196 -84.00 32.38 25.83
N ALA A 197 -84.53 31.90 26.96
CA ALA A 197 -83.82 31.00 27.87
C ALA A 197 -83.47 29.65 27.22
N LYS A 198 -84.39 29.07 26.42
CA LYS A 198 -84.11 27.86 25.63
C LYS A 198 -82.99 28.08 24.62
N GLU A 199 -83.03 29.19 23.88
CA GLU A 199 -81.95 29.53 22.94
C GLU A 199 -80.60 29.73 23.63
N ILE A 200 -80.59 30.39 24.80
CA ILE A 200 -79.38 30.56 25.61
C ILE A 200 -78.84 29.18 26.03
N ASN A 201 -79.70 28.25 26.46
CA ASN A 201 -79.28 26.90 26.82
C ASN A 201 -78.66 26.14 25.64
N SER A 202 -79.30 26.14 24.46
CA SER A 202 -78.73 25.50 23.25
C SER A 202 -77.40 26.12 22.82
N LYS A 203 -77.25 27.45 22.95
CA LYS A 203 -75.97 28.15 22.70
C LYS A 203 -74.90 27.76 23.73
N LEU A 204 -75.29 27.54 24.99
CA LEU A 204 -74.39 27.12 26.06
C LEU A 204 -73.90 25.68 25.86
N GLU A 205 -74.78 24.74 25.54
CA GLU A 205 -74.44 23.34 25.23
C GLU A 205 -73.45 23.24 24.05
N ALA A 206 -73.67 24.00 22.98
CA ALA A 206 -72.75 24.09 21.86
C ALA A 206 -71.37 24.65 22.26
N ASN A 207 -71.34 25.66 23.13
CA ASN A 207 -70.10 26.25 23.65
C ASN A 207 -69.33 25.28 24.57
N VAL A 208 -70.03 24.53 25.43
CA VAL A 208 -69.43 23.48 26.28
C VAL A 208 -68.79 22.41 25.41
N THR A 209 -69.52 21.86 24.43
CA THR A 209 -69.00 20.85 23.49
C THR A 209 -67.75 21.35 22.76
N LYS A 210 -67.73 22.63 22.34
CA LYS A 210 -66.57 23.25 21.70
C LYS A 210 -65.39 23.44 22.67
N ALA A 211 -65.65 23.78 23.92
CA ALA A 211 -64.62 23.89 24.97
C ALA A 211 -63.99 22.52 25.30
N GLU A 212 -64.79 21.45 25.38
CA GLU A 212 -64.32 20.08 25.61
C GLU A 212 -63.40 19.60 24.47
N SER A 213 -63.82 19.80 23.21
CA SER A 213 -63.01 19.49 22.03
C SER A 213 -61.70 20.29 21.99
N THR A 214 -61.75 21.57 22.36
CA THR A 214 -60.56 22.42 22.50
C THR A 214 -59.63 21.90 23.60
N ASN A 215 -60.17 21.47 24.75
CA ASN A 215 -59.40 20.95 25.87
C ASN A 215 -58.74 19.59 25.54
N ALA A 216 -59.44 18.71 24.82
CA ALA A 216 -58.87 17.46 24.30
C ALA A 216 -57.70 17.72 23.34
N THR A 217 -57.83 18.73 22.47
CA THR A 217 -56.76 19.18 21.56
C THR A 217 -55.55 19.70 22.34
N SER A 218 -55.77 20.57 23.33
CA SER A 218 -54.73 21.10 24.21
C SER A 218 -53.99 19.99 24.96
N ASN A 219 -54.70 18.99 25.49
CA ASN A 219 -54.10 17.84 26.17
C ASN A 219 -53.20 17.01 25.24
N ASN A 220 -53.61 16.80 23.99
CA ASN A 220 -52.78 16.12 23.00
C ASN A 220 -51.49 16.92 22.69
N ILE A 221 -51.61 18.24 22.52
CA ILE A 221 -50.47 19.14 22.32
C ILE A 221 -49.51 19.10 23.53
N ILE A 222 -50.02 19.08 24.77
CA ILE A 222 -49.21 18.96 25.99
C ILE A 222 -48.43 17.64 26.03
N GLN A 223 -49.05 16.52 25.65
CA GLN A 223 -48.39 15.21 25.54
C GLN A 223 -47.27 15.24 24.49
N GLN A 224 -47.52 15.81 23.30
CA GLN A 224 -46.52 15.97 22.27
C GLN A 224 -45.34 16.84 22.75
N MET A 225 -45.61 17.99 23.38
CA MET A 225 -44.57 18.85 23.95
C MET A 225 -43.74 18.16 25.06
N THR A 226 -44.37 17.33 25.89
CA THR A 226 -43.67 16.59 26.94
C THR A 226 -42.73 15.54 26.34
N LYS A 227 -43.15 14.84 25.30
CA LYS A 227 -42.26 13.93 24.55
C LYS A 227 -41.10 14.69 23.91
N LEU A 228 -41.38 15.77 23.19
CA LEU A 228 -40.37 16.58 22.52
C LEU A 228 -39.31 17.12 23.51
N LYS A 229 -39.73 17.48 24.73
CA LYS A 229 -38.83 17.90 25.82
C LYS A 229 -37.89 16.77 26.28
N SER A 230 -38.36 15.52 26.29
CA SER A 230 -37.52 14.34 26.58
C SER A 230 -36.49 14.13 25.48
N ASP A 231 -36.94 14.09 24.22
CA ASP A 231 -36.11 13.87 23.05
C ASP A 231 -34.97 14.91 22.95
N VAL A 232 -35.29 16.19 23.21
CA VAL A 232 -34.30 17.29 23.28
C VAL A 232 -33.29 17.10 24.41
N SER A 233 -33.72 16.62 25.58
CA SER A 233 -32.82 16.38 26.72
C SER A 233 -31.83 15.24 26.44
N GLU A 234 -32.27 14.18 25.79
CA GLU A 234 -31.40 13.08 25.34
C GLU A 234 -30.38 13.55 24.30
N GLN A 235 -30.84 14.30 23.28
CA GLN A 235 -29.94 14.88 22.27
C GLN A 235 -28.89 15.83 22.89
N ASN A 236 -29.28 16.68 23.84
CA ASN A 236 -28.35 17.60 24.50
C ASN A 236 -27.27 16.85 25.31
N THR A 237 -27.62 15.70 25.89
CA THR A 237 -26.69 14.81 26.61
C THR A 237 -25.70 14.14 25.64
N LEU A 238 -26.18 13.66 24.49
CA LEU A 238 -25.34 13.10 23.42
C LEU A 238 -24.37 14.13 22.84
N VAL A 239 -24.83 15.36 22.55
CA VAL A 239 -24.00 16.47 22.07
C VAL A 239 -22.90 16.79 23.08
N SER A 240 -23.24 16.87 24.36
CA SER A 240 -22.26 17.14 25.44
C SER A 240 -21.17 16.05 25.50
N SER A 241 -21.54 14.77 25.41
CA SER A 241 -20.57 13.66 25.36
C SER A 241 -19.64 13.73 24.13
N ASN A 242 -20.18 14.09 22.97
CA ASN A 242 -19.40 14.21 21.74
C ASN A 242 -18.44 15.42 21.78
N ILE A 243 -18.82 16.52 22.43
CA ILE A 243 -17.93 17.67 22.67
C ILE A 243 -16.71 17.27 23.52
N GLU A 244 -16.89 16.50 24.60
CA GLU A 244 -15.78 16.04 25.43
C GLU A 244 -14.85 15.07 24.68
N LYS A 245 -15.41 14.14 23.89
CA LYS A 245 -14.61 13.26 23.02
C LYS A 245 -13.79 14.06 22.00
N ALA A 246 -14.37 15.11 21.41
CA ALA A 246 -13.67 15.98 20.46
C ALA A 246 -12.55 16.80 21.13
N LYS A 247 -12.76 17.30 22.36
CA LYS A 247 -11.71 17.96 23.15
C LYS A 247 -10.54 17.01 23.43
N GLN A 248 -10.82 15.78 23.88
CA GLN A 248 -9.79 14.79 24.15
C GLN A 248 -8.98 14.45 22.90
N ALA A 249 -9.65 14.17 21.77
CA ALA A 249 -9.00 13.89 20.49
C ALA A 249 -8.10 15.05 20.03
N LYS A 250 -8.53 16.31 20.25
CA LYS A 250 -7.70 17.50 19.97
C LYS A 250 -6.43 17.50 20.84
N THR A 251 -6.56 17.27 22.14
CA THR A 251 -5.42 17.23 23.07
C THR A 251 -4.39 16.16 22.68
N ASP A 252 -4.84 14.99 22.21
CA ASP A 252 -3.92 13.92 21.81
C ASP A 252 -3.28 14.16 20.44
N LEU A 253 -3.97 14.87 19.53
CA LEU A 253 -3.38 15.40 18.30
C LEU A 253 -2.31 16.48 18.60
N ASP A 254 -2.59 17.44 19.48
CA ASP A 254 -1.66 18.51 19.88
C ASP A 254 -0.35 17.92 20.48
N LYS A 255 -0.46 16.85 21.31
CA LYS A 255 0.71 16.08 21.80
C LYS A 255 1.49 15.42 20.66
N SER A 256 0.79 14.79 19.71
CA SER A 256 1.39 14.06 18.59
C SER A 256 2.16 14.99 17.65
N ILE A 257 1.60 16.18 17.37
CA ILE A 257 2.25 17.26 16.60
C ILE A 257 3.50 17.76 17.34
N SER A 258 3.42 17.95 18.66
CA SER A 258 4.55 18.41 19.48
C SER A 258 5.71 17.41 19.47
N SER A 259 5.42 16.11 19.65
CA SER A 259 6.40 15.02 19.56
C SER A 259 7.06 14.95 18.18
N SER A 260 6.26 14.97 17.12
CA SER A 260 6.73 14.93 15.73
C SER A 260 7.65 16.13 15.40
N SER A 261 7.31 17.31 15.92
CA SER A 261 8.09 18.53 15.75
C SER A 261 9.45 18.46 16.46
N ALA A 262 9.52 17.84 17.64
CA ALA A 262 10.77 17.58 18.34
C ALA A 262 11.64 16.56 17.59
N SER A 263 11.05 15.46 17.11
CA SER A 263 11.74 14.45 16.30
C SER A 263 12.30 15.04 15.00
N LYS A 264 11.55 15.92 14.32
CA LYS A 264 12.06 16.63 13.14
C LYS A 264 13.30 17.46 13.45
N LYS A 265 13.29 18.26 14.52
CA LYS A 265 14.45 19.08 14.94
C LYS A 265 15.69 18.24 15.25
N ALA A 266 15.51 17.07 15.87
CA ALA A 266 16.59 16.13 16.13
C ALA A 266 17.19 15.59 14.81
N LEU A 267 16.34 15.19 13.85
CA LEU A 267 16.78 14.76 12.51
C LEU A 267 17.50 15.88 11.74
N ASP A 268 16.96 17.11 11.75
CA ASP A 268 17.60 18.28 11.09
C ASP A 268 19.01 18.51 11.66
N SER A 269 19.18 18.38 12.98
CA SER A 269 20.48 18.49 13.67
C SER A 269 21.44 17.34 13.30
N SER A 270 20.94 16.10 13.23
CA SER A 270 21.73 14.94 12.79
C SER A 270 22.21 15.06 11.35
N ILE A 271 21.36 15.57 10.44
CA ILE A 271 21.72 15.84 9.04
C ILE A 271 22.80 16.93 8.96
N SER A 272 22.67 18.00 9.75
CA SER A 272 23.69 19.06 9.82
C SER A 272 25.05 18.50 10.27
N ASN A 273 25.07 17.72 11.35
CA ASN A 273 26.30 17.07 11.82
C ASN A 273 26.90 16.10 10.80
N ALA A 274 26.07 15.32 10.09
CA ALA A 274 26.52 14.42 9.03
C ALA A 274 27.19 15.18 7.86
N ASN A 275 26.66 16.35 7.49
CA ASN A 275 27.26 17.20 6.46
C ASN A 275 28.62 17.78 6.89
N VAL A 276 28.77 18.16 8.16
CA VAL A 276 30.08 18.59 8.72
C VAL A 276 31.09 17.43 8.68
N ILE A 277 30.69 16.23 9.10
CA ILE A 277 31.54 15.02 9.04
C ILE A 277 31.94 14.72 7.60
N LYS A 278 31.01 14.80 6.63
CA LYS A 278 31.30 14.60 5.22
C LYS A 278 32.35 15.59 4.72
N SER A 279 32.19 16.88 5.01
CA SER A 279 33.15 17.93 4.61
C SER A 279 34.55 17.68 5.19
N ASN A 280 34.64 17.27 6.45
CA ASN A 280 35.91 16.90 7.08
C ASN A 280 36.56 15.66 6.43
N LEU A 281 35.76 14.67 6.02
CA LEU A 281 36.24 13.50 5.30
C LEU A 281 36.70 13.84 3.88
N ASP A 282 35.94 14.66 3.14
CA ASP A 282 36.31 15.14 1.80
C ASP A 282 37.67 15.89 1.85
N ASN A 283 37.84 16.80 2.82
CA ASN A 283 39.11 17.49 3.07
C ASN A 283 40.25 16.53 3.42
N SER A 284 39.99 15.50 4.23
CA SER A 284 40.98 14.49 4.59
C SER A 284 41.42 13.66 3.37
N VAL A 285 40.49 13.33 2.46
CA VAL A 285 40.78 12.65 1.19
C VAL A 285 41.61 13.53 0.25
N VAL A 286 41.33 14.84 0.19
CA VAL A 286 42.15 15.79 -0.59
C VAL A 286 43.58 15.86 -0.03
N ASN A 287 43.73 16.00 1.30
CA ASN A 287 45.04 16.03 1.93
C ASN A 287 45.83 14.73 1.68
N ALA A 288 45.19 13.57 1.80
CA ALA A 288 45.82 12.28 1.51
C ALA A 288 46.28 12.16 0.04
N ARG A 289 45.50 12.66 -0.93
CA ARG A 289 45.90 12.72 -2.35
C ARG A 289 47.13 13.62 -2.53
N ASN A 290 47.11 14.83 -2.00
CA ASN A 290 48.24 15.76 -2.08
C ASN A 290 49.53 15.16 -1.47
N SER A 291 49.42 14.45 -0.35
CA SER A 291 50.53 13.72 0.27
C SER A 291 51.05 12.58 -0.61
N LYS A 292 50.15 11.80 -1.23
CA LYS A 292 50.52 10.74 -2.18
C LYS A 292 51.26 11.31 -3.39
N ASP A 293 50.74 12.36 -4.01
CA ASP A 293 51.34 12.93 -5.23
C ASP A 293 52.72 13.57 -4.94
N SER A 294 52.90 14.11 -3.73
CA SER A 294 54.20 14.57 -3.21
C SER A 294 55.19 13.40 -2.99
N LEU A 295 54.70 12.26 -2.50
CA LEU A 295 55.50 11.04 -2.32
C LEU A 295 55.89 10.44 -3.69
N ASP A 296 54.96 10.32 -4.63
CA ASP A 296 55.23 9.82 -5.99
C ASP A 296 56.29 10.68 -6.70
N SER A 297 56.20 12.01 -6.56
CA SER A 297 57.21 12.95 -7.07
C SER A 297 58.59 12.72 -6.43
N SER A 298 58.62 12.45 -5.11
CA SER A 298 59.86 12.16 -4.38
C SER A 298 60.48 10.82 -4.81
N VAL A 299 59.65 9.79 -5.02
CA VAL A 299 60.07 8.47 -5.52
C VAL A 299 60.59 8.57 -6.95
N HIS A 300 59.96 9.38 -7.82
CA HIS A 300 60.46 9.64 -9.16
C HIS A 300 61.85 10.30 -9.14
N ASN A 301 62.02 11.37 -8.36
CA ASN A 301 63.31 12.06 -8.22
C ASN A 301 64.42 11.15 -7.67
N ALA A 302 64.10 10.31 -6.68
CA ALA A 302 65.02 9.31 -6.14
C ALA A 302 65.41 8.24 -7.19
N SER A 303 64.46 7.81 -8.01
CA SER A 303 64.68 6.84 -9.09
C SER A 303 65.60 7.41 -10.19
N THR A 304 65.40 8.67 -10.59
CA THR A 304 66.29 9.38 -11.52
C THR A 304 67.70 9.50 -10.94
N SER A 305 67.82 9.93 -9.67
CA SER A 305 69.11 10.05 -8.97
C SER A 305 69.85 8.71 -8.89
N LEU A 306 69.14 7.60 -8.70
CA LEU A 306 69.71 6.25 -8.71
C LEU A 306 70.24 5.87 -10.10
N GLY A 307 69.50 6.17 -11.18
CA GLY A 307 69.94 5.94 -12.55
C GLY A 307 71.17 6.75 -12.94
N ASP A 308 71.25 8.01 -12.49
CA ASP A 308 72.44 8.86 -12.65
C ASP A 308 73.65 8.27 -11.91
N LEU A 309 73.48 7.85 -10.65
CA LEU A 309 74.54 7.20 -9.87
C LEU A 309 75.00 5.88 -10.50
N GLN A 310 74.10 5.05 -11.02
CA GLN A 310 74.43 3.83 -11.76
C GLN A 310 75.25 4.14 -13.01
N THR A 311 74.87 5.19 -13.76
CA THR A 311 75.59 5.64 -14.95
C THR A 311 77.00 6.15 -14.61
N GLN A 312 77.16 6.91 -13.53
CA GLN A 312 78.47 7.38 -13.07
C GLN A 312 79.34 6.22 -12.56
N ASN A 313 78.75 5.24 -11.85
CA ASN A 313 79.46 4.05 -11.40
C ASN A 313 79.98 3.21 -12.59
N ALA A 314 79.19 3.05 -13.65
CA ALA A 314 79.63 2.38 -14.87
C ALA A 314 80.84 3.10 -15.52
N LYS A 315 80.80 4.43 -15.64
CA LYS A 315 81.93 5.24 -16.12
C LYS A 315 83.16 5.12 -15.23
N ALA A 316 82.98 5.08 -13.91
CA ALA A 316 84.08 4.88 -12.96
C ALA A 316 84.74 3.49 -13.12
N GLN A 317 83.94 2.43 -13.33
CA GLN A 317 84.44 1.08 -13.59
C GLN A 317 85.22 1.02 -14.92
N GLU A 318 84.73 1.66 -15.97
CA GLU A 318 85.44 1.79 -17.25
C GLU A 318 86.79 2.52 -17.07
N ALA A 319 86.81 3.64 -16.34
CA ALA A 319 88.03 4.39 -16.03
C ALA A 319 89.05 3.54 -15.24
N ILE A 320 88.59 2.76 -14.25
CA ILE A 320 89.44 1.82 -13.50
C ILE A 320 90.03 0.76 -14.44
N SER A 321 89.24 0.14 -15.31
CA SER A 321 89.70 -0.85 -16.29
C SER A 321 90.77 -0.28 -17.25
N ASN A 322 90.54 0.95 -17.73
CA ASN A 322 91.48 1.67 -18.58
C ASN A 322 92.79 2.00 -17.84
N LEU A 323 92.72 2.44 -16.59
CA LEU A 323 93.89 2.70 -15.74
C LEU A 323 94.67 1.41 -15.44
N SER A 324 94.01 0.30 -15.09
CA SER A 324 94.66 -1.00 -14.89
C SER A 324 95.38 -1.49 -16.14
N SER A 325 94.76 -1.35 -17.31
CA SER A 325 95.37 -1.66 -18.61
C SER A 325 96.57 -0.75 -18.92
N GLY A 326 96.50 0.52 -18.53
CA GLY A 326 97.62 1.47 -18.60
C GLY A 326 98.77 1.08 -17.68
N ASN A 327 98.47 0.66 -16.44
CA ASN A 327 99.49 0.26 -15.46
C ASN A 327 100.24 -1.00 -15.92
N ALA A 328 99.52 -2.01 -16.43
CA ALA A 328 100.15 -3.21 -16.99
C ALA A 328 101.09 -2.90 -18.19
N ARG A 329 100.75 -1.91 -19.02
CA ARG A 329 101.65 -1.41 -20.08
C ARG A 329 102.86 -0.68 -19.50
N ALA A 330 102.68 0.12 -18.47
CA ALA A 330 103.77 0.83 -17.80
C ALA A 330 104.74 -0.14 -17.10
N GLU A 331 104.22 -1.14 -16.39
CA GLU A 331 104.99 -2.24 -15.78
C GLU A 331 105.82 -3.00 -16.82
N LYS A 332 105.21 -3.35 -17.96
CA LYS A 332 105.94 -3.96 -19.09
C LYS A 332 107.05 -3.05 -19.61
N ASN A 333 106.76 -1.77 -19.86
CA ASN A 333 107.77 -0.82 -20.35
C ASN A 333 108.93 -0.66 -19.36
N VAL A 334 108.67 -0.69 -18.05
CA VAL A 334 109.70 -0.67 -17.01
C VAL A 334 110.56 -1.94 -17.07
N ALA A 335 109.95 -3.13 -17.18
CA ALA A 335 110.67 -4.38 -17.32
C ALA A 335 111.54 -4.42 -18.60
N ASP A 336 111.01 -3.98 -19.74
CA ASP A 336 111.72 -3.87 -21.01
C ASP A 336 112.90 -2.89 -20.89
N LEU A 337 112.72 -1.73 -20.24
CA LEU A 337 113.80 -0.76 -19.96
C LEU A 337 114.87 -1.32 -19.02
N THR A 338 114.49 -2.04 -17.96
CA THR A 338 115.44 -2.69 -17.04
C THR A 338 116.29 -3.74 -17.76
N SER A 339 115.66 -4.56 -18.62
CA SER A 339 116.35 -5.55 -19.45
C SER A 339 117.32 -4.91 -20.43
N ASN A 340 116.90 -3.82 -21.10
CA ASN A 340 117.77 -3.04 -21.99
C ASN A 340 118.94 -2.39 -21.23
N SER A 341 118.71 -1.88 -20.01
CA SER A 341 119.76 -1.31 -19.16
C SER A 341 120.80 -2.36 -18.76
N ALA A 342 120.37 -3.54 -18.30
CA ALA A 342 121.27 -4.65 -17.96
C ALA A 342 122.08 -5.13 -19.19
N THR A 343 121.44 -5.17 -20.36
CA THR A 343 122.11 -5.48 -21.64
C THR A 343 123.16 -4.43 -22.01
N ALA A 344 122.85 -3.14 -21.82
CA ALA A 344 123.78 -2.05 -22.07
C ALA A 344 124.96 -2.06 -21.07
N GLU A 345 124.71 -2.38 -19.81
CA GLU A 345 125.73 -2.51 -18.77
C GLU A 345 126.67 -3.68 -19.04
N SER A 346 126.15 -4.84 -19.45
CA SER A 346 126.97 -5.98 -19.92
C SER A 346 127.88 -5.55 -21.08
N LYS A 347 127.30 -4.96 -22.15
CA LYS A 347 128.07 -4.48 -23.31
C LYS A 347 129.13 -3.43 -22.93
N ASN A 348 128.85 -2.58 -21.95
CA ASN A 348 129.81 -1.60 -21.44
C ASN A 348 130.97 -2.28 -20.69
N ASN A 349 130.71 -3.38 -19.98
CA ASN A 349 131.76 -4.17 -19.34
C ASN A 349 132.58 -4.96 -20.37
N ASP A 350 131.94 -5.58 -21.37
CA ASP A 350 132.62 -6.22 -22.52
C ASP A 350 133.55 -5.23 -23.26
N LEU A 351 133.10 -3.98 -23.41
CA LEU A 351 133.88 -2.90 -24.02
C LEU A 351 135.06 -2.47 -23.13
N LYS A 352 134.87 -2.35 -21.80
CA LYS A 352 135.97 -2.06 -20.86
C LYS A 352 137.04 -3.16 -20.89
N GLU A 353 136.63 -4.42 -20.93
CA GLU A 353 137.55 -5.57 -21.02
C GLU A 353 138.30 -5.56 -22.37
N SER A 354 137.60 -5.26 -23.46
CA SER A 354 138.22 -5.07 -24.78
C SER A 354 139.24 -3.92 -24.80
N ILE A 355 138.95 -2.80 -24.12
CA ILE A 355 139.87 -1.67 -23.95
C ILE A 355 141.07 -2.05 -23.07
N ALA A 356 140.85 -2.80 -21.98
CA ALA A 356 141.93 -3.29 -21.12
C ALA A 356 142.89 -4.22 -21.89
N ASN A 357 142.35 -5.14 -22.70
CA ASN A 357 143.13 -6.00 -23.59
C ASN A 357 143.90 -5.19 -24.64
N ALA A 358 143.28 -4.19 -25.28
CA ALA A 358 143.97 -3.30 -26.21
C ALA A 358 145.11 -2.51 -25.54
N ASN A 359 144.92 -2.08 -24.28
CA ASN A 359 145.94 -1.39 -23.48
C ASN A 359 147.09 -2.31 -22.99
N LEU A 360 146.91 -3.64 -22.98
CA LEU A 360 148.01 -4.61 -22.79
C LEU A 360 148.75 -4.88 -24.10
N ILE A 361 148.02 -4.97 -25.22
CA ILE A 361 148.59 -5.20 -26.55
C ILE A 361 149.45 -4.01 -27.01
N LYS A 362 149.04 -2.77 -26.74
CA LYS A 362 149.76 -1.57 -27.19
C LYS A 362 151.22 -1.52 -26.69
N PRO A 363 151.53 -1.63 -25.38
CA PRO A 363 152.91 -1.69 -24.89
C PRO A 363 153.70 -2.86 -25.47
N ALA A 364 153.08 -4.05 -25.61
CA ALA A 364 153.74 -5.21 -26.21
C ALA A 364 154.10 -4.98 -27.69
N LEU A 365 153.30 -4.21 -28.43
CA LEU A 365 153.58 -3.78 -29.80
C LEU A 365 154.67 -2.71 -29.86
N GLU A 366 154.66 -1.75 -28.93
CA GLU A 366 155.72 -0.72 -28.79
C GLU A 366 157.07 -1.37 -28.42
N GLU A 367 157.06 -2.38 -27.55
CA GLU A 367 158.26 -3.16 -27.19
C GLU A 367 158.75 -4.05 -28.34
N MET A 368 157.85 -4.76 -29.05
CA MET A 368 158.21 -5.45 -30.29
C MET A 368 158.84 -4.51 -31.33
N ASN A 369 158.31 -3.29 -31.46
CA ASN A 369 158.85 -2.29 -32.39
C ASN A 369 160.24 -1.79 -31.93
N ASN A 370 160.46 -1.59 -30.63
CA ASN A 370 161.77 -1.26 -30.08
C ASN A 370 162.79 -2.40 -30.28
N ILE A 371 162.38 -3.65 -30.07
CA ILE A 371 163.20 -4.84 -30.35
C ILE A 371 163.54 -4.88 -31.85
N ALA A 372 162.56 -4.73 -32.74
CA ALA A 372 162.77 -4.74 -34.18
C ALA A 372 163.73 -3.62 -34.64
N ASN A 373 163.59 -2.40 -34.12
CA ASN A 373 164.50 -1.28 -34.43
C ASN A 373 165.93 -1.54 -33.89
N THR A 374 166.06 -2.15 -32.71
CA THR A 374 167.36 -2.55 -32.15
C THR A 374 168.00 -3.64 -33.01
N THR A 375 167.23 -4.64 -33.46
CA THR A 375 167.69 -5.67 -34.37
C THR A 375 168.10 -5.10 -35.73
N LEU A 376 167.34 -4.15 -36.28
CA LEU A 376 167.69 -3.44 -37.51
C LEU A 376 169.01 -2.67 -37.37
N THR A 377 169.22 -1.97 -36.25
CA THR A 377 170.47 -1.28 -35.96
C THR A 377 171.65 -2.26 -35.86
N ASN A 378 171.47 -3.41 -35.21
CA ASN A 378 172.49 -4.45 -35.12
C ASN A 378 172.82 -5.05 -36.50
N LEU A 379 171.82 -5.29 -37.36
CA LEU A 379 172.02 -5.75 -38.73
C LEU A 379 172.74 -4.71 -39.61
N ILE A 380 172.43 -3.42 -39.44
CA ILE A 380 173.15 -2.33 -40.13
C ILE A 380 174.62 -2.31 -39.69
N ASN A 381 174.90 -2.41 -38.39
CA ASN A 381 176.29 -2.47 -37.89
C ASN A 381 177.05 -3.68 -38.43
N GLN A 382 176.42 -4.86 -38.48
CA GLN A 382 177.00 -6.08 -39.09
C GLN A 382 177.26 -5.91 -40.59
N ASN A 383 176.37 -5.21 -41.31
CA ASN A 383 176.51 -4.94 -42.73
C ASN A 383 177.62 -3.90 -43.02
N ASP A 384 177.80 -2.91 -42.14
CA ASP A 384 178.94 -1.96 -42.20
C ASP A 384 180.27 -2.66 -41.93
N ASP A 385 180.34 -3.59 -40.96
CA ASP A 385 181.53 -4.41 -40.72
C ASP A 385 181.82 -5.38 -41.89
N ALA A 386 180.80 -5.91 -42.55
CA ALA A 386 180.96 -6.64 -43.81
C ALA A 386 181.51 -5.72 -44.92
N GLY A 387 181.01 -4.49 -45.03
CA GLY A 387 181.48 -3.47 -45.96
C GLY A 387 182.96 -3.10 -45.76
N ARG A 388 183.44 -3.05 -44.50
CA ARG A 388 184.85 -2.79 -44.17
C ARG A 388 185.81 -3.92 -44.55
N ASN A 389 185.31 -5.15 -44.75
CA ASN A 389 186.11 -6.29 -45.18
C ASN A 389 186.26 -6.40 -46.72
N ILE A 390 185.44 -5.68 -47.50
CA ILE A 390 185.50 -5.70 -48.97
C ILE A 390 186.87 -5.23 -49.52
N PRO A 391 187.47 -4.11 -49.06
CA PRO A 391 188.79 -3.68 -49.55
C PRO A 391 189.90 -4.70 -49.25
N THR A 392 189.83 -5.36 -48.09
CA THR A 392 190.80 -6.38 -47.67
C THR A 392 190.73 -7.61 -48.58
N LEU A 393 189.52 -8.09 -48.87
CA LEU A 393 189.28 -9.19 -49.80
C LEU A 393 189.65 -8.85 -51.25
N GLN A 394 189.46 -7.59 -51.68
CA GLN A 394 189.87 -7.13 -53.01
C GLN A 394 191.40 -7.12 -53.18
N ASN A 395 192.16 -6.71 -52.16
CA ASN A 395 193.62 -6.83 -52.17
C ASN A 395 194.08 -8.30 -52.18
N THR A 396 193.53 -9.16 -51.33
CA THR A 396 193.88 -10.60 -51.31
C THR A 396 193.58 -11.29 -52.64
N ASN A 397 192.51 -10.88 -53.34
CA ASN A 397 192.19 -11.41 -54.66
C ASN A 397 193.14 -10.89 -55.76
N ALA A 398 193.64 -9.66 -55.66
CA ALA A 398 194.68 -9.15 -56.56
C ALA A 398 196.00 -9.92 -56.40
N GLU A 399 196.42 -10.19 -55.17
CA GLU A 399 197.62 -11.00 -54.86
C GLU A 399 197.46 -12.45 -55.35
N ALA A 400 196.27 -13.04 -55.20
CA ALA A 400 195.98 -14.39 -55.69
C ALA A 400 196.03 -14.51 -57.22
N ILE A 401 195.62 -13.48 -57.96
CA ILE A 401 195.72 -13.44 -59.43
C ILE A 401 197.19 -13.46 -59.87
N THR A 402 198.04 -12.61 -59.27
CA THR A 402 199.48 -12.59 -59.56
C THR A 402 200.19 -13.90 -59.18
N LEU A 403 199.73 -14.58 -58.12
CA LEU A 403 200.26 -15.90 -57.74
C LEU A 403 199.86 -17.01 -58.74
N ASN A 404 198.64 -16.97 -59.26
CA ASN A 404 198.11 -17.94 -60.23
C ASN A 404 198.79 -17.84 -61.61
N GLU A 405 199.11 -16.63 -62.07
CA GLU A 405 199.89 -16.41 -63.29
C GLU A 405 201.30 -16.99 -63.18
N ASN A 406 201.95 -16.83 -62.02
CA ASN A 406 203.27 -17.41 -61.74
C ASN A 406 203.24 -18.94 -61.66
N MET A 407 202.22 -19.55 -61.05
CA MET A 407 202.05 -21.02 -61.09
C MET A 407 201.83 -21.56 -62.50
N THR A 408 201.07 -20.83 -63.34
CA THR A 408 200.79 -21.24 -64.72
C THR A 408 202.07 -21.28 -65.57
N LYS A 409 203.00 -20.36 -65.32
CA LYS A 409 204.33 -20.35 -65.94
C LYS A 409 205.19 -21.53 -65.44
N LEU A 410 205.29 -21.72 -64.12
CA LEU A 410 206.07 -22.79 -63.50
C LEU A 410 205.64 -24.20 -63.94
N ASN A 411 204.33 -24.45 -64.07
CA ASN A 411 203.78 -25.75 -64.45
C ASN A 411 204.09 -26.13 -65.92
N LYS A 412 204.28 -25.12 -66.78
CA LYS A 412 204.69 -25.31 -68.18
C LYS A 412 206.15 -25.74 -68.28
N ASP A 413 207.03 -25.08 -67.53
CA ASP A 413 208.47 -25.37 -67.49
C ASP A 413 208.75 -26.77 -66.88
N LEU A 414 207.99 -27.14 -65.84
CA LEU A 414 208.09 -28.47 -65.20
C LEU A 414 207.70 -29.63 -66.14
N SER A 415 206.75 -29.40 -67.04
CA SER A 415 206.27 -30.40 -67.99
C SER A 415 207.27 -30.65 -69.13
N ALA A 416 208.01 -29.62 -69.55
CA ALA A 416 209.10 -29.75 -70.52
C ALA A 416 210.25 -30.59 -69.94
N LEU A 417 210.71 -30.25 -68.74
CA LEU A 417 211.83 -30.93 -68.07
C LEU A 417 211.57 -32.43 -67.83
N ASN A 418 210.32 -32.80 -67.51
CA ASN A 418 209.88 -34.18 -67.33
C ASN A 418 209.81 -34.97 -68.65
N THR A 419 209.73 -34.29 -69.79
CA THR A 419 209.75 -34.92 -71.13
C THR A 419 211.20 -35.27 -71.51
N ASP A 420 212.14 -34.33 -71.36
CA ASP A 420 213.56 -34.54 -71.64
C ASP A 420 214.18 -35.63 -70.74
N ALA A 421 213.78 -35.67 -69.46
CA ALA A 421 214.21 -36.69 -68.51
C ALA A 421 213.78 -38.11 -68.91
N LYS A 422 212.57 -38.28 -69.48
CA LYS A 422 212.10 -39.58 -69.99
C LYS A 422 212.85 -40.02 -71.24
N GLN A 423 213.12 -39.09 -72.15
CA GLN A 423 213.79 -39.38 -73.41
C GLN A 423 215.28 -39.75 -73.21
N THR A 424 215.94 -39.10 -72.25
CA THR A 424 217.30 -39.44 -71.82
C THR A 424 217.38 -40.88 -71.26
N LYS A 425 216.37 -41.32 -70.50
CA LYS A 425 216.34 -42.66 -69.89
C LYS A 425 216.25 -43.79 -70.91
N SER A 426 215.35 -43.70 -71.90
CA SER A 426 215.21 -44.73 -72.93
C SER A 426 216.48 -44.96 -73.76
N THR A 427 217.26 -43.89 -73.98
CA THR A 427 218.53 -43.94 -74.72
C THR A 427 219.61 -44.69 -73.93
N LEU A 428 219.65 -44.50 -72.61
CA LEU A 428 220.58 -45.17 -71.70
C LEU A 428 220.28 -46.67 -71.54
N ASP A 429 218.99 -47.03 -71.43
CA ASP A 429 218.55 -48.43 -71.32
C ASP A 429 218.88 -49.25 -72.58
N SER A 430 218.87 -48.62 -73.76
CA SER A 430 219.23 -49.26 -75.04
C SER A 430 220.74 -49.58 -75.12
N SER A 431 221.59 -48.60 -74.77
CA SER A 431 223.05 -48.77 -74.76
C SER A 431 223.53 -49.85 -73.77
N ASN A 432 222.82 -50.01 -72.64
CA ASN A 432 223.08 -51.05 -71.64
C ASN A 432 222.71 -52.46 -72.13
N GLN A 433 221.82 -52.57 -73.13
CA GLN A 433 221.38 -53.86 -73.68
C GLN A 433 222.41 -54.41 -74.69
N ASP A 434 222.98 -53.54 -75.54
CA ASP A 434 224.01 -53.93 -76.52
C ASP A 434 225.35 -54.30 -75.86
N ALA A 435 225.70 -53.64 -74.74
CA ALA A 435 226.84 -54.03 -73.91
C ALA A 435 226.71 -55.48 -73.39
N LYS A 436 225.50 -55.88 -72.95
CA LYS A 436 225.22 -57.26 -72.50
C LYS A 436 225.24 -58.30 -73.63
N SER A 437 224.82 -57.94 -74.85
CA SER A 437 224.97 -58.83 -76.01
C SER A 437 226.43 -59.04 -76.40
N THR A 438 227.29 -58.04 -76.20
CA THR A 438 228.73 -58.14 -76.45
C THR A 438 229.41 -59.05 -75.41
N ASP A 439 229.06 -58.90 -74.13
CA ASP A 439 229.61 -59.68 -73.01
C ASP A 439 229.28 -61.18 -73.11
N ASN A 440 228.01 -61.52 -73.43
CA ASN A 440 227.59 -62.92 -73.57
C ASN A 440 228.30 -63.68 -74.72
N ASN A 441 228.56 -63.02 -75.85
CA ASN A 441 229.27 -63.65 -76.98
C ASN A 441 230.76 -63.90 -76.66
N LEU A 442 231.40 -63.03 -75.87
CA LEU A 442 232.75 -63.26 -75.36
C LEU A 442 232.82 -64.47 -74.43
N VAL A 443 231.82 -64.65 -73.55
CA VAL A 443 231.72 -65.82 -72.66
C VAL A 443 231.51 -67.13 -73.46
N GLN A 444 230.75 -67.11 -74.55
CA GLN A 444 230.56 -68.29 -75.40
C GLN A 444 231.87 -68.71 -76.10
N ASN A 445 232.58 -67.76 -76.72
CA ASN A 445 233.89 -68.00 -77.33
C ASN A 445 234.93 -68.55 -76.32
N LEU A 446 234.85 -68.14 -75.05
CA LEU A 446 235.75 -68.62 -73.99
C LEU A 446 235.47 -70.08 -73.57
N ASN A 447 234.24 -70.55 -73.71
CA ASN A 447 233.87 -71.93 -73.39
C ASN A 447 234.19 -72.92 -74.52
N GLU A 448 234.06 -72.52 -75.78
CA GLU A 448 234.47 -73.34 -76.94
C GLU A 448 235.99 -73.56 -76.98
N ALA A 449 236.78 -72.58 -76.52
CA ALA A 449 238.21 -72.74 -76.30
C ALA A 449 238.55 -73.77 -75.20
N LYS A 450 237.78 -73.80 -74.09
CA LYS A 450 237.98 -74.77 -73.00
C LYS A 450 237.69 -76.21 -73.40
N GLU A 451 236.61 -76.45 -74.15
CA GLU A 451 236.25 -77.81 -74.56
C GLU A 451 237.20 -78.36 -75.65
N SER A 452 237.91 -77.47 -76.35
CA SER A 452 239.02 -77.82 -77.25
C SER A 452 240.30 -78.19 -76.50
N ILE A 453 240.62 -77.51 -75.40
CA ILE A 453 241.72 -77.86 -74.49
C ILE A 453 241.47 -79.23 -73.83
N LYS A 454 240.23 -79.52 -73.43
CA LYS A 454 239.86 -80.79 -72.81
C LYS A 454 240.04 -82.01 -73.72
N LYS A 455 239.86 -81.84 -75.04
CA LYS A 455 240.18 -82.88 -76.04
C LYS A 455 241.69 -83.08 -76.26
N LEU A 456 242.54 -82.17 -75.78
CA LEU A 456 243.99 -82.30 -75.82
C LEU A 456 244.49 -83.23 -74.70
N ASP A 457 243.86 -83.17 -73.52
CA ASP A 457 244.28 -83.93 -72.32
C ASP A 457 243.95 -85.44 -72.40
N GLU A 458 242.83 -85.83 -73.01
CA GLU A 458 242.47 -87.26 -73.14
C GLU A 458 243.40 -88.05 -74.08
N VAL A 459 244.16 -87.36 -74.95
CA VAL A 459 245.17 -87.99 -75.81
C VAL A 459 246.50 -88.24 -75.07
N ILE A 460 246.74 -87.56 -73.94
CA ILE A 460 248.00 -87.67 -73.17
C ILE A 460 248.05 -88.95 -72.30
N ALA A 461 246.91 -89.59 -72.00
CA ALA A 461 246.80 -90.59 -70.94
C ALA A 461 246.97 -92.07 -71.34
N SER A 462 246.99 -92.44 -72.63
CA SER A 462 246.73 -93.84 -73.04
C SER A 462 247.92 -94.66 -73.61
N ALA A 463 248.94 -94.03 -74.19
CA ALA A 463 250.17 -94.69 -74.67
C ALA A 463 249.99 -95.93 -75.58
N ASP A 464 249.14 -95.86 -76.60
CA ASP A 464 249.47 -96.48 -77.90
C ASP A 464 250.10 -95.40 -78.79
N LEU A 465 251.41 -95.54 -79.06
CA LEU A 465 252.19 -94.65 -79.92
C LEU A 465 252.43 -95.23 -81.32
N SER A 466 251.96 -96.46 -81.59
CA SER A 466 252.36 -97.24 -82.76
C SER A 466 251.75 -96.79 -84.09
N GLN A 467 250.91 -95.75 -84.07
CA GLN A 467 250.32 -95.17 -85.28
C GLN A 467 250.87 -93.76 -85.65
N TYR A 468 251.50 -92.97 -84.75
CA TYR A 468 251.78 -91.52 -85.03
C TYR A 468 253.03 -90.82 -84.37
N VAL A 469 254.21 -91.45 -84.26
CA VAL A 469 255.45 -90.77 -83.73
C VAL A 469 255.94 -89.56 -84.56
N THR A 470 256.29 -88.47 -83.84
CA THR A 470 257.52 -87.61 -83.93
C THR A 470 257.39 -86.44 -82.92
N ASP A 471 258.41 -85.81 -82.32
CA ASP A 471 259.88 -85.97 -82.25
C ASP A 471 260.36 -85.45 -80.86
N PRO A 472 261.00 -86.24 -79.98
CA PRO A 472 261.04 -85.96 -78.54
C PRO A 472 262.19 -85.04 -78.08
N LYS A 473 261.94 -83.73 -77.89
CA LYS A 473 262.95 -82.72 -77.47
C LYS A 473 262.39 -81.77 -76.39
N LEU A 474 263.07 -81.34 -75.31
CA LEU A 474 264.50 -81.07 -74.98
C LEU A 474 264.95 -79.68 -75.51
N ASN A 475 265.35 -78.67 -74.73
CA ASN A 475 265.50 -78.57 -73.25
C ASN A 475 265.47 -77.11 -72.69
N ASN A 476 265.77 -76.09 -73.51
CA ASN A 476 266.97 -75.31 -73.17
C ASN A 476 266.86 -73.76 -73.25
N ALA A 477 265.71 -73.16 -72.88
CA ALA A 477 265.50 -71.71 -73.07
C ALA A 477 265.16 -70.91 -71.78
N LEU A 478 265.29 -71.51 -70.60
CA LEU A 478 265.06 -70.85 -69.31
C LEU A 478 266.25 -69.94 -68.89
N GLU A 479 266.76 -69.08 -69.80
CA GLU A 479 268.03 -68.34 -69.57
C GLU A 479 268.10 -66.84 -70.01
N LYS A 480 267.19 -66.25 -70.82
CA LYS A 480 267.49 -64.96 -71.51
C LYS A 480 266.32 -63.96 -71.80
N TYR A 481 266.64 -62.65 -71.65
CA TYR A 481 265.98 -61.42 -72.23
C TYR A 481 264.62 -60.92 -71.63
N VAL A 482 264.19 -59.62 -71.65
CA VAL A 482 264.84 -58.25 -71.69
C VAL A 482 263.81 -57.08 -71.44
N LEU A 483 264.28 -55.81 -71.42
CA LEU A 483 263.63 -54.48 -71.11
C LEU A 483 262.88 -53.74 -72.26
N ALA A 484 262.18 -52.60 -71.99
CA ALA A 484 262.20 -51.29 -72.75
C ALA A 484 261.17 -50.20 -72.27
N SER A 485 261.11 -49.01 -72.91
CA SER A 485 260.64 -47.67 -72.42
C SER A 485 259.62 -46.88 -73.32
N ASP A 486 259.22 -45.64 -72.91
CA ASP A 486 258.98 -44.39 -73.72
C ASP A 486 257.55 -43.77 -74.05
N ILE A 487 257.37 -42.46 -73.73
CA ILE A 487 257.06 -41.24 -74.61
C ILE A 487 255.63 -40.83 -75.17
N VAL A 488 255.08 -39.67 -74.71
CA VAL A 488 254.78 -38.36 -75.45
C VAL A 488 253.48 -37.98 -76.28
N LEU A 489 253.10 -36.66 -76.15
CA LEU A 489 252.42 -35.62 -77.04
C LEU A 489 250.90 -35.47 -77.38
N ALA A 490 250.54 -34.16 -77.50
CA ALA A 490 249.55 -33.46 -78.37
C ALA A 490 248.02 -33.52 -78.07
N SER A 491 247.18 -32.49 -78.34
CA SER A 491 247.35 -31.04 -78.60
C SER A 491 246.00 -30.27 -78.52
N THR A 492 246.04 -28.96 -78.82
CA THR A 492 245.02 -27.87 -78.95
C THR A 492 243.73 -28.18 -79.80
N GLU A 493 242.68 -27.33 -79.98
CA GLU A 493 242.51 -25.84 -79.95
C GLU A 493 241.02 -25.35 -80.06
N GLU A 494 240.77 -24.04 -79.83
CA GLU A 494 239.68 -23.18 -80.41
C GLU A 494 238.16 -23.39 -80.04
N VAL A 495 237.19 -22.43 -80.07
CA VAL A 495 237.13 -20.93 -80.23
C VAL A 495 235.76 -20.31 -79.79
N VAL A 496 235.79 -19.00 -79.47
CA VAL A 496 234.80 -17.86 -79.45
C VAL A 496 233.33 -18.01 -79.98
N ALA A 497 232.43 -17.11 -79.47
CA ALA A 497 231.12 -16.63 -80.01
C ALA A 497 229.85 -17.53 -79.82
N LEU A 498 228.60 -17.04 -79.75
CA LEU A 498 227.94 -15.71 -79.92
C LEU A 498 226.55 -15.69 -79.20
N VAL A 499 226.11 -14.50 -78.71
CA VAL A 499 224.77 -14.08 -78.15
C VAL A 499 223.93 -15.11 -77.36
#